data_AF-A0A7X8ZVP1-F1
#
_entry.id   AF-A0A7X8ZVP1-F1
#
_cell.length_a   1.000
_cell.length_b   1.000
_cell.length_c   1.000
_cell.angle_alpha   90.00
_cell.angle_beta   90.00
_cell.angle_gamma   90.00
#
_symmetry.space_group_name_H-M   'P 1'
#
loop_
_entity.id
_entity.type
_entity.pdbx_description
1 polymer ?
#
loop_
_entity_poly.entity_id
_entity_poly.type
_entity_poly.pdbx_seq_one_letter_code
_entity_poly.pdbx_strand_id
1 'polypeptide(L)'
;MWKKSGFVGRVVYTGPATTLSFTNTGPTATGTGNNRFYFTSLSSTAHWSEFFLVLRAKGLRHSGDQHDFSGINTVAEHPGETITISYGAGSEEVAVGEEGYDNTGDKDTYDGSNGYKYRYPYRYIWVDVTLIRPRITSHSWWNLNTGYYESEITVTALSLTSHLLRLSGIYWTASGNPPPFYSFGVTKTIADPFPFSELEGRTTPSQALKVGVVEYTSSATAANIHFAANAEGTSDPFSFHCEDSSFPYSLAFDSGENIVEVTPGQTFATEIEEIQSPIDSTTSNMHVLEGDLKVYLPDQVRPASGEYSSTIYCFVTPQ
;
A
#
# COMPACT_ATOMS: atom_id res chain seq x y z
N MET A 1 -22.44 4.53 7.65
CA MET A 1 -22.85 3.81 6.47
C MET A 1 -23.32 4.67 5.32
N TRP A 2 -22.51 4.68 4.25
CA TRP A 2 -23.04 4.71 2.88
C TRP A 2 -24.36 3.92 2.84
N LYS A 3 -25.40 4.32 2.10
CA LYS A 3 -26.64 3.51 2.01
C LYS A 3 -26.67 2.57 0.80
N LYS A 4 -25.59 2.53 0.02
CA LYS A 4 -25.53 1.81 -1.26
C LYS A 4 -24.25 0.98 -1.33
N SER A 5 -24.35 -0.19 -1.95
CA SER A 5 -23.20 -0.86 -2.56
C SER A 5 -22.60 0.06 -3.61
N GLY A 6 -21.28 0.05 -3.78
CA GLY A 6 -20.65 1.01 -4.67
C GLY A 6 -19.17 0.77 -4.88
N PHE A 7 -18.68 1.38 -5.94
CA PHE A 7 -17.27 1.48 -6.23
C PHE A 7 -16.55 2.23 -5.10
N VAL A 8 -15.50 1.61 -4.56
CA VAL A 8 -14.70 2.17 -3.46
C VAL A 8 -13.43 2.81 -4.00
N GLY A 9 -12.83 2.21 -5.03
CA GLY A 9 -11.60 2.71 -5.64
C GLY A 9 -10.93 1.66 -6.53
N ARG A 10 -9.70 1.97 -6.93
CA ARG A 10 -8.84 1.07 -7.69
C ARG A 10 -7.56 0.80 -6.91
N VAL A 11 -7.13 -0.45 -6.87
CA VAL A 11 -5.77 -0.79 -6.47
C VAL A 11 -4.94 -0.82 -7.75
N VAL A 12 -3.94 0.04 -7.87
CA VAL A 12 -3.00 0.04 -9.00
C VAL A 12 -1.80 -0.82 -8.65
N TYR A 13 -1.34 -1.61 -9.60
CA TYR A 13 -0.25 -2.56 -9.44
C TYR A 13 0.75 -2.44 -10.59
N THR A 14 2.03 -2.39 -10.22
CA THR A 14 3.20 -2.55 -11.07
C THR A 14 4.13 -3.58 -10.42
N GLY A 15 4.83 -4.35 -11.23
CA GLY A 15 5.63 -5.51 -10.84
C GLY A 15 5.29 -6.76 -11.65
N PRO A 16 5.93 -7.90 -11.33
CA PRO A 16 5.69 -9.18 -12.00
C PRO A 16 4.28 -9.74 -11.72
N ALA A 17 3.89 -10.83 -12.39
CA ALA A 17 2.64 -11.51 -12.06
C ALA A 17 2.58 -11.88 -10.55
N THR A 18 1.42 -11.66 -9.92
CA THR A 18 1.27 -11.77 -8.46
C THR A 18 -0.12 -12.23 -8.06
N THR A 19 -0.33 -12.40 -6.76
CA THR A 19 -1.64 -12.56 -6.15
C THR A 19 -1.82 -11.49 -5.09
N LEU A 20 -2.96 -10.80 -5.12
CA LEU A 20 -3.34 -9.84 -4.10
C LEU A 20 -4.28 -10.51 -3.10
N SER A 21 -3.96 -10.45 -1.82
CA SER A 21 -4.83 -10.90 -0.72
C SER A 21 -5.46 -9.70 -0.03
N PHE A 22 -6.74 -9.82 0.34
CA PHE A 22 -7.50 -8.78 1.03
C PHE A 22 -7.82 -9.24 2.44
N THR A 23 -7.23 -8.61 3.45
CA THR A 23 -7.39 -8.98 4.86
C THR A 23 -8.08 -7.86 5.64
N ASN A 24 -8.77 -8.22 6.73
CA ASN A 24 -9.32 -7.24 7.66
C ASN A 24 -8.28 -6.99 8.76
N THR A 25 -7.74 -5.78 8.81
CA THR A 25 -6.76 -5.33 9.79
C THR A 25 -7.33 -4.33 10.78
N GLY A 26 -8.62 -4.00 10.62
CA GLY A 26 -9.34 -3.08 11.49
C GLY A 26 -10.00 -3.74 12.70
N PRO A 27 -10.95 -3.03 13.35
CA PRO A 27 -11.64 -3.51 14.53
C PRO A 27 -12.37 -4.84 14.28
N THR A 28 -12.14 -5.81 15.17
CA THR A 28 -12.83 -7.10 15.12
C THR A 28 -14.27 -6.96 15.63
N ALA A 29 -15.24 -7.28 14.77
CA ALA A 29 -16.65 -7.34 15.13
C ALA A 29 -16.89 -8.43 16.20
N THR A 30 -17.71 -8.12 17.21
CA THR A 30 -18.08 -9.08 18.27
C THR A 30 -19.51 -9.60 18.07
N GLY A 31 -19.81 -10.79 18.60
CA GLY A 31 -21.14 -11.40 18.47
C GLY A 31 -21.48 -11.90 17.05
N THR A 32 -20.48 -12.02 16.18
CA THR A 32 -20.57 -12.71 14.88
C THR A 32 -19.96 -14.11 14.97
N GLY A 33 -20.52 -15.06 14.22
CA GLY A 33 -19.97 -16.41 14.04
C GLY A 33 -19.29 -16.63 12.69
N ASN A 34 -19.32 -15.63 11.80
CA ASN A 34 -18.81 -15.74 10.43
C ASN A 34 -17.53 -14.91 10.25
N ASN A 35 -16.60 -15.39 9.43
CA ASN A 35 -15.40 -14.64 9.06
C ASN A 35 -15.69 -13.70 7.87
N ARG A 36 -16.23 -12.51 8.12
CA ARG A 36 -16.57 -11.54 7.06
C ARG A 36 -15.83 -10.21 7.22
N PHE A 37 -15.95 -9.36 6.21
CA PHE A 37 -15.58 -7.95 6.36
C PHE A 37 -16.70 -7.18 7.06
N TYR A 38 -16.31 -6.24 7.90
CA TYR A 38 -17.25 -5.47 8.74
C TYR A 38 -16.90 -4.00 8.75
N PHE A 39 -17.93 -3.17 8.61
CA PHE A 39 -17.90 -1.84 9.19
C PHE A 39 -18.30 -1.94 10.66
N THR A 40 -17.41 -1.55 11.55
CA THR A 40 -17.60 -1.64 13.01
C THR A 40 -17.84 -0.24 13.59
N SER A 41 -18.80 -0.11 14.51
CA SER A 41 -19.11 1.19 15.12
C SER A 41 -17.97 1.66 16.02
N LEU A 42 -17.65 2.95 15.96
CA LEU A 42 -16.66 3.56 16.87
C LEU A 42 -17.07 3.48 18.34
N SER A 43 -18.37 3.35 18.64
CA SER A 43 -18.86 3.31 20.02
C SER A 43 -18.95 1.90 20.61
N SER A 44 -18.96 0.85 19.78
CA SER A 44 -18.98 -0.54 20.24
C SER A 44 -18.80 -1.53 19.09
N THR A 45 -17.93 -2.52 19.32
CA THR A 45 -17.66 -3.59 18.35
C THR A 45 -18.81 -4.58 18.17
N ALA A 46 -19.87 -4.49 18.99
CA ALA A 46 -21.08 -5.31 18.85
C ALA A 46 -22.07 -4.73 17.82
N HIS A 47 -21.84 -3.48 17.38
CA HIS A 47 -22.61 -2.85 16.32
C HIS A 47 -21.77 -2.82 15.05
N TRP A 48 -22.16 -3.64 14.08
CA TRP A 48 -21.43 -3.77 12.83
C TRP A 48 -22.38 -4.02 11.67
N SER A 49 -21.87 -3.80 10.46
CA SER A 49 -22.51 -4.21 9.21
C SER A 49 -21.52 -4.95 8.35
N GLU A 50 -21.93 -6.14 7.93
CA GLU A 50 -21.19 -6.98 6.99
C GLU A 50 -21.10 -6.34 5.60
N PHE A 51 -20.01 -6.64 4.88
CA PHE A 51 -19.90 -6.46 3.44
C PHE A 51 -18.99 -7.53 2.83
N PHE A 52 -19.00 -7.61 1.50
CA PHE A 52 -17.99 -8.34 0.72
C PHE A 52 -17.49 -7.49 -0.44
N LEU A 53 -16.36 -7.90 -1.02
CA LEU A 53 -15.74 -7.21 -2.14
C LEU A 53 -16.04 -7.93 -3.45
N VAL A 54 -16.24 -7.14 -4.49
CA VAL A 54 -16.27 -7.59 -5.88
C VAL A 54 -15.10 -6.92 -6.57
N LEU A 55 -14.22 -7.75 -7.11
CA LEU A 55 -12.92 -7.39 -7.65
C LEU A 55 -12.90 -7.67 -9.15
N ARG A 56 -12.37 -6.74 -9.94
CA ARG A 56 -12.17 -6.94 -11.39
C ARG A 56 -10.82 -6.39 -11.82
N ALA A 57 -9.91 -7.28 -12.22
CA ALA A 57 -8.60 -6.92 -12.71
C ALA A 57 -8.64 -6.54 -14.20
N LYS A 58 -7.95 -5.46 -14.54
CA LYS A 58 -7.80 -4.93 -15.90
C LYS A 58 -6.36 -4.43 -16.08
N GLY A 59 -5.89 -4.36 -17.32
CA GLY A 59 -4.58 -3.83 -17.66
C GLY A 59 -4.67 -2.67 -18.65
N LEU A 60 -3.69 -1.77 -18.60
CA LEU A 60 -3.46 -0.71 -19.58
C LEU A 60 -2.21 -1.07 -20.36
N ARG A 61 -2.32 -1.25 -21.67
CA ARG A 61 -1.17 -1.46 -22.57
C ARG A 61 -0.30 -0.20 -22.63
N HIS A 62 0.92 -0.35 -23.12
CA HIS A 62 1.81 0.80 -23.35
C HIS A 62 1.31 1.73 -24.45
N SER A 63 0.48 1.21 -25.38
CA SER A 63 -0.28 2.01 -26.35
C SER A 63 -1.35 2.90 -25.72
N GLY A 64 -1.78 2.61 -24.49
CA GLY A 64 -2.92 3.24 -23.82
C GLY A 64 -4.23 2.45 -23.92
N ASP A 65 -4.24 1.30 -24.60
CA ASP A 65 -5.43 0.46 -24.72
C ASP A 65 -5.75 -0.29 -23.43
N GLN A 66 -7.02 -0.28 -23.02
CA GLN A 66 -7.47 -1.06 -21.88
C GLN A 66 -7.77 -2.50 -22.29
N HIS A 67 -7.34 -3.45 -21.47
CA HIS A 67 -7.62 -4.87 -21.63
C HIS A 67 -8.25 -5.44 -20.37
N ASP A 68 -9.44 -5.99 -20.51
CA ASP A 68 -10.11 -6.74 -19.45
C ASP A 68 -9.68 -8.21 -19.50
N PHE A 69 -9.00 -8.68 -18.46
CA PHE A 69 -8.34 -9.99 -18.48
C PHE A 69 -9.29 -11.18 -18.61
N SER A 70 -10.48 -11.07 -18.04
CA SER A 70 -11.44 -12.19 -18.01
C SER A 70 -12.88 -11.78 -18.28
N GLY A 71 -13.23 -10.51 -18.11
CA GLY A 71 -14.61 -10.04 -18.07
C GLY A 71 -15.39 -10.51 -16.84
N ILE A 72 -14.78 -11.32 -15.97
CA ILE A 72 -15.40 -11.97 -14.82
C ILE A 72 -14.99 -11.24 -13.54
N ASN A 73 -15.97 -11.01 -12.68
CA ASN A 73 -15.74 -10.48 -11.36
C ASN A 73 -15.33 -11.61 -10.40
N THR A 74 -14.30 -11.37 -9.59
CA THR A 74 -13.95 -12.22 -8.45
C THR A 74 -14.64 -11.70 -7.21
N VAL A 75 -15.24 -12.59 -6.41
CA VAL A 75 -15.88 -12.22 -5.13
C VAL A 75 -14.92 -12.57 -4.01
N ALA A 76 -14.57 -11.60 -3.18
CA ALA A 76 -13.90 -11.81 -1.90
C ALA A 76 -14.92 -11.60 -0.78
N GLU A 77 -15.56 -12.70 -0.38
CA GLU A 77 -16.57 -12.82 0.66
C GLU A 77 -15.97 -12.90 2.07
N HIS A 78 -14.73 -13.38 2.21
CA HIS A 78 -14.04 -13.54 3.49
C HIS A 78 -12.67 -12.86 3.50
N PRO A 79 -12.22 -12.29 4.64
CA PRO A 79 -10.84 -11.86 4.82
C PRO A 79 -9.84 -12.99 4.53
N GLY A 80 -8.80 -12.67 3.78
CA GLY A 80 -7.76 -13.59 3.31
C GLY A 80 -7.96 -14.05 1.86
N GLU A 81 -9.16 -13.89 1.29
CA GLU A 81 -9.42 -14.24 -0.10
C GLU A 81 -8.67 -13.34 -1.08
N THR A 82 -8.44 -13.87 -2.28
CA THR A 82 -7.44 -13.35 -3.22
C THR A 82 -7.98 -13.12 -4.62
N ILE A 83 -7.29 -12.26 -5.37
CA ILE A 83 -7.40 -12.19 -6.83
C ILE A 83 -6.01 -12.40 -7.46
N THR A 84 -5.95 -13.23 -8.49
CA THR A 84 -4.72 -13.47 -9.25
C THR A 84 -4.52 -12.39 -10.31
N ILE A 85 -3.32 -11.86 -10.37
CA ILE A 85 -2.84 -10.95 -11.42
C ILE A 85 -1.87 -11.74 -12.30
N SER A 86 -2.39 -12.30 -13.40
CA SER A 86 -1.66 -13.27 -14.24
C SER A 86 -0.53 -12.69 -15.09
N TYR A 87 -0.40 -11.37 -15.13
CA TYR A 87 0.57 -10.66 -15.96
C TYR A 87 1.32 -9.63 -15.13
N GLY A 88 2.56 -9.33 -15.53
CA GLY A 88 3.28 -8.19 -14.95
C GLY A 88 2.87 -6.86 -15.59
N ALA A 89 3.25 -5.76 -14.93
CA ALA A 89 3.10 -4.42 -15.45
C ALA A 89 4.23 -3.51 -14.98
N GLY A 90 4.60 -2.51 -15.77
CA GLY A 90 5.60 -1.54 -15.39
C GLY A 90 6.36 -0.99 -16.60
N SER A 91 7.17 0.04 -16.36
CA SER A 91 7.92 0.76 -17.40
C SER A 91 9.31 0.17 -17.68
N GLU A 92 9.68 -0.92 -17.01
CA GLU A 92 10.99 -1.55 -17.17
C GLU A 92 11.17 -2.07 -18.60
N GLU A 93 12.38 -1.89 -19.13
CA GLU A 93 12.77 -2.37 -20.46
C GLU A 93 13.74 -3.55 -20.34
N VAL A 94 13.78 -4.39 -21.38
CA VAL A 94 14.69 -5.55 -21.50
C VAL A 94 15.93 -5.19 -22.32
N ALA A 95 17.01 -5.95 -22.16
CA ALA A 95 18.21 -5.75 -22.96
C ALA A 95 18.04 -6.29 -24.39
N VAL A 96 18.89 -5.85 -25.31
CA VAL A 96 18.92 -6.41 -26.67
C VAL A 96 19.26 -7.90 -26.63
N GLY A 97 18.48 -8.72 -27.33
CA GLY A 97 18.57 -10.17 -27.34
C GLY A 97 17.72 -10.87 -26.28
N GLU A 98 17.06 -10.11 -25.40
CA GLU A 98 16.10 -10.66 -24.43
C GLU A 98 14.67 -10.63 -24.98
N GLU A 99 13.84 -11.50 -24.44
CA GLU A 99 12.42 -11.54 -24.76
C GLU A 99 11.69 -10.38 -24.07
N GLY A 100 10.94 -9.60 -24.84
CA GLY A 100 10.16 -8.49 -24.33
C GLY A 100 8.81 -8.37 -25.04
N TYR A 101 8.13 -7.27 -24.75
CA TYR A 101 6.81 -6.97 -25.25
C TYR A 101 6.81 -5.65 -26.03
N ASP A 102 6.00 -5.60 -27.08
CA ASP A 102 5.74 -4.36 -27.80
C ASP A 102 4.69 -3.49 -27.10
N ASN A 103 4.27 -2.39 -27.76
CA ASN A 103 3.33 -1.47 -27.15
C ASN A 103 1.90 -2.02 -27.04
N THR A 104 1.52 -3.00 -27.86
CA THR A 104 0.24 -3.69 -27.86
C THR A 104 0.22 -4.94 -26.98
N GLY A 105 1.40 -5.38 -26.53
CA GLY A 105 1.61 -6.50 -25.64
C GLY A 105 1.85 -7.84 -26.33
N ASP A 106 2.20 -7.82 -27.62
CA ASP A 106 2.74 -8.96 -28.33
C ASP A 106 4.19 -9.19 -27.90
N LYS A 107 4.66 -10.44 -28.03
CA LYS A 107 5.92 -10.90 -27.43
C LYS A 107 6.90 -11.36 -28.50
N ASP A 108 8.13 -10.87 -28.46
CA ASP A 108 9.23 -11.26 -29.33
C ASP A 108 10.59 -10.91 -28.69
N THR A 109 11.68 -11.27 -29.34
CA THR A 109 13.03 -10.90 -28.91
C THR A 109 13.35 -9.46 -29.32
N TYR A 110 13.80 -8.63 -28.37
CA TYR A 110 14.17 -7.26 -28.63
C TYR A 110 15.49 -7.17 -29.42
N ASP A 111 15.48 -6.58 -30.61
CA ASP A 111 16.69 -6.43 -31.45
C ASP A 111 17.37 -5.05 -31.31
N GLY A 112 16.88 -4.20 -30.42
CA GLY A 112 17.33 -2.82 -30.26
C GLY A 112 16.44 -1.79 -30.96
N SER A 113 15.56 -2.22 -31.87
CA SER A 113 14.79 -1.31 -32.75
C SER A 113 13.35 -1.76 -33.07
N ASN A 114 13.05 -3.06 -32.95
CA ASN A 114 11.76 -3.65 -33.34
C ASN A 114 10.59 -3.36 -32.39
N GLY A 115 10.81 -2.61 -31.31
CA GLY A 115 9.76 -2.12 -30.41
C GLY A 115 9.38 -3.06 -29.25
N TYR A 116 9.89 -4.30 -29.22
CA TYR A 116 9.63 -5.29 -28.15
C TYR A 116 10.45 -5.03 -26.87
N LYS A 117 10.62 -3.76 -26.51
CA LYS A 117 11.55 -3.34 -25.47
C LYS A 117 10.99 -3.48 -24.05
N TYR A 118 9.68 -3.65 -23.86
CA TYR A 118 9.10 -3.63 -22.52
C TYR A 118 9.22 -4.98 -21.84
N ARG A 119 9.62 -5.00 -20.56
CA ARG A 119 9.69 -6.22 -19.74
C ARG A 119 8.32 -6.83 -19.48
N TYR A 120 7.30 -6.00 -19.42
CA TYR A 120 5.94 -6.42 -19.11
C TYR A 120 4.94 -5.97 -20.18
N PRO A 121 3.89 -6.78 -20.40
CA PRO A 121 2.89 -6.52 -21.44
C PRO A 121 1.93 -5.36 -21.15
N TYR A 122 1.96 -4.81 -19.93
CA TYR A 122 1.12 -3.71 -19.49
C TYR A 122 1.99 -2.61 -18.86
N ARG A 123 1.53 -1.37 -18.98
CA ARG A 123 2.07 -0.23 -18.25
C ARG A 123 1.57 -0.20 -16.80
N TYR A 124 0.28 -0.46 -16.63
CA TYR A 124 -0.38 -0.55 -15.33
C TYR A 124 -1.37 -1.70 -15.32
N ILE A 125 -1.53 -2.35 -14.18
CA ILE A 125 -2.68 -3.20 -13.89
C ILE A 125 -3.46 -2.54 -12.76
N TRP A 126 -4.78 -2.63 -12.81
CA TRP A 126 -5.59 -2.20 -11.69
C TRP A 126 -6.69 -3.21 -11.38
N VAL A 127 -7.10 -3.21 -10.11
CA VAL A 127 -8.26 -3.94 -9.63
C VAL A 127 -9.31 -2.93 -9.24
N ASP A 128 -10.42 -2.89 -9.98
CA ASP A 128 -11.61 -2.15 -9.55
C ASP A 128 -12.18 -2.86 -8.32
N VAL A 129 -12.31 -2.13 -7.20
CA VAL A 129 -12.83 -2.65 -5.93
C VAL A 129 -14.22 -2.07 -5.70
N THR A 130 -15.23 -2.95 -5.72
CA THR A 130 -16.61 -2.60 -5.41
C THR A 130 -17.02 -3.28 -4.12
N LEU A 131 -17.54 -2.50 -3.18
CA LEU A 131 -18.08 -3.02 -1.94
C LEU A 131 -19.56 -3.31 -2.12
N ILE A 132 -19.94 -4.56 -1.87
CA ILE A 132 -21.33 -5.00 -1.89
C ILE A 132 -21.81 -5.27 -0.48
N ARG A 133 -22.97 -4.73 -0.16
CA ARG A 133 -23.70 -5.06 1.06
C ARG A 133 -24.81 -6.05 0.78
N PRO A 134 -24.72 -7.29 1.30
CA PRO A 134 -25.75 -8.30 1.07
C PRO A 134 -27.07 -7.95 1.76
N ARG A 135 -27.03 -7.42 2.99
CA ARG A 135 -28.15 -6.84 3.76
C ARG A 135 -27.58 -6.17 5.01
N ILE A 136 -28.25 -5.17 5.60
CA ILE A 136 -27.89 -4.73 6.97
C ILE A 136 -28.29 -5.86 7.92
N THR A 137 -27.34 -6.73 8.24
CA THR A 137 -27.43 -7.71 9.31
C THR A 137 -26.65 -7.14 10.50
N SER A 138 -27.38 -6.75 11.53
CA SER A 138 -26.82 -6.53 12.87
C SER A 138 -27.35 -7.64 13.78
N HIS A 139 -26.60 -8.00 14.83
CA HIS A 139 -26.94 -9.11 15.73
C HIS A 139 -28.37 -9.07 16.33
N SER A 140 -29.05 -7.92 16.35
CA SER A 140 -30.50 -7.82 16.60
C SER A 140 -31.19 -6.83 15.65
N TRP A 141 -32.50 -6.98 15.52
CA TRP A 141 -33.35 -6.26 14.56
C TRP A 141 -33.48 -4.74 14.83
N TRP A 142 -32.79 -4.21 15.85
CA TRP A 142 -32.73 -2.80 16.24
C TRP A 142 -31.30 -2.20 16.27
N ASN A 143 -30.27 -2.89 15.76
CA ASN A 143 -28.88 -2.81 16.28
C ASN A 143 -27.80 -2.07 15.45
N LEU A 144 -28.14 -1.19 14.51
CA LEU A 144 -27.15 -0.18 14.13
C LEU A 144 -27.32 1.03 15.03
N ASN A 145 -26.31 1.33 15.84
CA ASN A 145 -26.27 2.61 16.53
C ASN A 145 -26.07 3.72 15.51
N THR A 146 -26.83 4.79 15.67
CA THR A 146 -26.57 6.08 15.04
C THR A 146 -25.14 6.50 15.38
N GLY A 147 -24.33 6.81 14.37
CA GLY A 147 -22.93 7.14 14.58
C GLY A 147 -22.01 6.78 13.43
N TYR A 148 -20.71 6.93 13.69
CA TYR A 148 -19.65 6.58 12.76
C TYR A 148 -19.24 5.10 12.87
N TYR A 149 -18.82 4.58 11.73
CA TYR A 149 -18.32 3.22 11.55
C TYR A 149 -17.05 3.28 10.72
N GLU A 150 -16.15 2.32 10.95
CA GLU A 150 -14.88 2.20 10.24
C GLU A 150 -14.60 0.75 9.83
N SER A 151 -13.70 0.60 8.85
CA SER A 151 -13.13 -0.67 8.41
C SER A 151 -11.71 -0.39 7.93
N GLU A 152 -10.79 -1.32 8.17
CA GLU A 152 -9.45 -1.31 7.57
C GLU A 152 -9.25 -2.60 6.79
N ILE A 153 -8.88 -2.44 5.52
CA ILE A 153 -8.59 -3.54 4.62
C ILE A 153 -7.13 -3.40 4.22
N THR A 154 -6.32 -4.42 4.51
CA THR A 154 -4.95 -4.47 4.00
C THR A 154 -4.91 -5.36 2.78
N VAL A 155 -4.38 -4.81 1.69
CA VAL A 155 -4.08 -5.50 0.45
C VAL A 155 -2.59 -5.81 0.42
N THR A 156 -2.24 -7.10 0.39
CA THR A 156 -0.84 -7.54 0.32
C THR A 156 -0.57 -8.27 -0.98
N ALA A 157 0.54 -7.96 -1.62
CA ALA A 157 1.08 -8.74 -2.73
C ALA A 157 2.12 -9.77 -2.22
N LEU A 158 2.38 -10.81 -3.00
CA LEU A 158 3.46 -11.77 -2.71
C LEU A 158 4.84 -11.12 -2.63
N SER A 159 5.02 -9.97 -3.26
CA SER A 159 6.24 -9.15 -3.21
C SER A 159 6.44 -8.39 -1.90
N LEU A 160 5.65 -8.69 -0.85
CA LEU A 160 5.65 -8.01 0.45
C LEU A 160 5.25 -6.52 0.41
N THR A 161 4.72 -6.05 -0.73
CA THR A 161 4.03 -4.77 -0.82
C THR A 161 2.73 -4.82 -0.02
N SER A 162 2.49 -3.82 0.81
CA SER A 162 1.29 -3.73 1.65
C SER A 162 0.63 -2.36 1.50
N HIS A 163 -0.65 -2.35 1.14
CA HIS A 163 -1.48 -1.15 1.10
C HIS A 163 -2.66 -1.30 2.05
N LEU A 164 -2.74 -0.39 3.01
CA LEU A 164 -3.87 -0.21 3.91
C LEU A 164 -4.89 0.72 3.26
N LEU A 165 -6.15 0.29 3.22
CA LEU A 165 -7.29 1.10 2.86
C LEU A 165 -8.17 1.30 4.10
N ARG A 166 -8.21 2.53 4.61
CA ARG A 166 -9.06 2.92 5.74
C ARG A 166 -10.36 3.52 5.24
N LEU A 167 -11.46 2.85 5.56
CA LEU A 167 -12.81 3.21 5.13
C LEU A 167 -13.63 3.71 6.31
N SER A 168 -14.46 4.73 6.06
CA SER A 168 -15.35 5.30 7.07
C SER A 168 -16.77 5.49 6.55
N GLY A 169 -17.74 5.61 7.46
CA GLY A 169 -19.07 6.04 7.09
C GLY A 169 -20.03 6.29 8.25
N ILE A 170 -21.06 7.09 8.00
CA ILE A 170 -22.08 7.52 9.00
C ILE A 170 -23.44 6.81 8.89
N TYR A 171 -23.97 6.22 9.96
CA TYR A 171 -25.34 5.68 9.97
C TYR A 171 -26.28 6.70 10.61
N TRP A 172 -27.28 7.15 9.85
CA TRP A 172 -28.17 8.27 10.18
C TRP A 172 -27.45 9.60 10.41
N THR A 173 -27.12 9.89 11.65
CA THR A 173 -26.42 11.09 12.10
C THR A 173 -25.28 10.65 13.02
N ALA A 174 -24.31 11.52 13.27
CA ALA A 174 -23.22 11.24 14.18
C ALA A 174 -22.78 12.56 14.79
N SER A 175 -22.40 12.50 16.06
CA SER A 175 -21.70 13.58 16.75
C SER A 175 -20.20 13.28 16.77
N GLY A 176 -19.39 14.33 16.86
CA GLY A 176 -17.93 14.23 16.88
C GLY A 176 -17.31 14.26 15.48
N ASN A 177 -16.00 13.99 15.41
CA ASN A 177 -15.24 14.03 14.18
C ASN A 177 -15.45 12.73 13.38
N PRO A 178 -15.61 12.80 12.04
CA PRO A 178 -15.69 11.62 11.21
C PRO A 178 -14.38 10.81 11.29
N PRO A 179 -14.44 9.47 11.23
CA PRO A 179 -13.24 8.68 11.11
C PRO A 179 -12.53 9.00 9.79
N PRO A 180 -11.19 8.91 9.79
CA PRO A 180 -10.37 9.25 8.65
C PRO A 180 -10.67 8.30 7.46
N PHE A 181 -10.43 8.80 6.25
CA PHE A 181 -10.54 8.05 5.01
C PHE A 181 -9.26 8.24 4.21
N TYR A 182 -8.47 7.18 4.01
CA TYR A 182 -7.20 7.28 3.30
C TYR A 182 -6.71 5.91 2.83
N SER A 183 -5.73 5.95 1.92
CA SER A 183 -4.89 4.82 1.54
C SER A 183 -3.46 5.09 2.02
N PHE A 184 -2.80 4.07 2.57
CA PHE A 184 -1.40 4.14 2.99
C PHE A 184 -0.65 2.89 2.54
N GLY A 185 0.45 3.07 1.80
CA GLY A 185 1.27 2.02 1.22
C GLY A 185 2.68 2.03 1.80
N VAL A 186 3.22 0.83 2.03
CA VAL A 186 4.65 0.62 2.24
C VAL A 186 5.10 -0.49 1.31
N THR A 187 6.10 -0.18 0.49
CA THR A 187 6.72 -1.12 -0.43
C THR A 187 8.18 -1.28 -0.10
N LYS A 188 8.61 -2.52 0.19
CA LYS A 188 10.04 -2.83 0.29
C LYS A 188 10.65 -2.91 -1.11
N THR A 189 11.74 -2.20 -1.35
CA THR A 189 12.37 -2.11 -2.68
C THR A 189 13.70 -2.84 -2.80
N ILE A 190 14.27 -3.24 -1.66
CA ILE A 190 15.51 -4.02 -1.61
C ILE A 190 15.20 -5.51 -1.40
N ALA A 191 15.93 -6.38 -2.10
CA ALA A 191 15.83 -7.81 -1.91
C ALA A 191 16.47 -8.25 -0.59
N ASP A 192 15.89 -9.26 0.06
CA ASP A 192 16.47 -9.90 1.22
C ASP A 192 17.11 -11.26 0.87
N PRO A 193 18.24 -11.61 1.50
CA PRO A 193 19.17 -10.71 2.19
C PRO A 193 19.98 -9.87 1.18
N PHE A 194 20.52 -8.73 1.61
CA PHE A 194 21.49 -7.96 0.82
C PHE A 194 22.86 -7.88 1.54
N PRO A 195 23.98 -7.84 0.80
CA PRO A 195 25.30 -7.85 1.43
C PRO A 195 25.63 -6.52 2.12
N PHE A 196 26.37 -6.58 3.23
CA PHE A 196 26.79 -5.38 3.98
C PHE A 196 27.57 -4.37 3.12
N SER A 197 28.27 -4.82 2.07
CA SER A 197 28.96 -3.96 1.11
C SER A 197 28.05 -2.93 0.42
N GLU A 198 26.73 -3.18 0.39
CA GLU A 198 25.75 -2.19 -0.08
C GLU A 198 25.61 -0.98 0.85
N LEU A 199 26.05 -1.07 2.12
CA LEU A 199 26.01 0.03 3.08
C LEU A 199 27.39 0.69 3.27
N GLU A 200 28.48 0.02 2.89
CA GLU A 200 29.84 0.53 3.05
C GLU A 200 30.04 1.85 2.30
N GLY A 201 30.62 2.84 2.98
CA GLY A 201 30.87 4.17 2.42
C GLY A 201 29.65 5.08 2.29
N ARG A 202 28.42 4.60 2.57
CA ARG A 202 27.21 5.45 2.60
C ARG A 202 27.08 6.13 3.95
N THR A 203 27.60 7.36 4.04
CA THR A 203 27.73 8.09 5.31
C THR A 203 26.79 9.30 5.44
N THR A 204 26.09 9.65 4.36
CA THR A 204 25.17 10.79 4.31
C THR A 204 23.80 10.40 3.76
N PRO A 205 22.73 11.17 4.05
CA PRO A 205 21.39 10.93 3.47
C PRO A 205 21.38 10.85 1.94
N SER A 206 22.19 11.67 1.27
CA SER A 206 22.30 11.69 -0.20
C SER A 206 22.94 10.42 -0.79
N GLN A 207 23.75 9.70 -0.02
CA GLN A 207 24.37 8.44 -0.40
C GLN A 207 23.56 7.22 0.06
N ALA A 208 22.52 7.44 0.85
CA ALA A 208 21.79 6.38 1.54
C ALA A 208 21.17 5.36 0.57
N LEU A 209 21.12 4.10 1.02
CA LEU A 209 20.57 2.99 0.27
C LEU A 209 19.04 3.02 0.38
N LYS A 210 18.33 3.08 -0.75
CA LYS A 210 16.87 2.98 -0.79
C LYS A 210 16.43 1.57 -0.39
N VAL A 211 15.62 1.47 0.66
CA VAL A 211 15.11 0.19 1.19
C VAL A 211 13.60 0.06 1.07
N GLY A 212 12.88 1.17 0.91
CA GLY A 212 11.45 1.14 0.68
C GLY A 212 10.89 2.45 0.14
N VAL A 213 9.59 2.44 -0.13
CA VAL A 213 8.77 3.58 -0.54
C VAL A 213 7.55 3.63 0.37
N VAL A 214 7.18 4.85 0.77
CA VAL A 214 5.98 5.14 1.55
C VAL A 214 5.07 6.04 0.74
N GLU A 215 3.79 5.68 0.68
CA GLU A 215 2.78 6.40 -0.07
C GLU A 215 1.56 6.65 0.80
N TYR A 216 1.06 7.87 0.84
CA TYR A 216 -0.21 8.23 1.44
C TYR A 216 -1.05 8.96 0.41
N THR A 217 -2.33 8.61 0.32
CA THR A 217 -3.28 9.34 -0.51
C THR A 217 -4.65 9.44 0.17
N SER A 218 -5.26 10.62 0.13
CA SER A 218 -6.63 10.84 0.60
C SER A 218 -7.28 12.01 -0.11
N SER A 219 -8.57 11.89 -0.44
CA SER A 219 -9.35 12.99 -1.00
C SER A 219 -9.88 13.97 0.06
N ALA A 220 -9.68 13.71 1.34
CA ALA A 220 -10.38 14.44 2.41
C ALA A 220 -9.61 14.58 3.73
N THR A 221 -8.59 13.76 3.96
CA THR A 221 -7.92 13.67 5.25
C THR A 221 -6.45 13.96 5.06
N ALA A 222 -5.98 15.09 5.62
CA ALA A 222 -4.56 15.32 5.77
C ALA A 222 -3.99 14.39 6.85
N ALA A 223 -2.69 14.10 6.79
CA ALA A 223 -2.04 13.29 7.81
C ALA A 223 -0.61 13.74 8.07
N ASN A 224 -0.11 13.36 9.25
CA ASN A 224 1.30 13.41 9.60
C ASN A 224 1.83 11.97 9.68
N ILE A 225 2.93 11.70 8.98
CA ILE A 225 3.62 10.42 8.97
C ILE A 225 4.84 10.54 9.88
N HIS A 226 5.09 9.54 10.73
CA HIS A 226 6.36 9.43 11.46
C HIS A 226 6.88 8.01 11.42
N PHE A 227 8.18 7.86 11.65
CA PHE A 227 8.87 6.57 11.68
C PHE A 227 9.50 6.35 13.05
N ALA A 228 9.56 5.09 13.48
CA ALA A 228 10.21 4.71 14.73
C ALA A 228 10.82 3.31 14.62
N ALA A 229 11.77 3.02 15.52
CA ALA A 229 12.41 1.71 15.64
C ALA A 229 11.59 0.69 16.47
N ASN A 230 10.49 1.12 17.09
CA ASN A 230 9.63 0.25 17.90
C ASN A 230 8.13 0.39 17.59
N ALA A 231 7.37 -0.63 17.98
CA ALA A 231 5.92 -0.69 17.76
C ALA A 231 5.13 0.36 18.55
N GLU A 232 5.69 0.92 19.62
CA GLU A 232 5.10 1.99 20.40
C GLU A 232 5.22 3.37 19.73
N GLY A 233 6.06 3.52 18.70
CA GLY A 233 6.24 4.79 17.98
C GLY A 233 7.02 5.84 18.78
N THR A 234 7.88 5.40 19.70
CA THR A 234 8.55 6.29 20.68
C THR A 234 10.07 6.22 20.66
N SER A 235 10.64 5.19 20.03
CA SER A 235 12.07 4.92 20.08
C SER A 235 12.76 5.27 18.77
N ASP A 236 13.84 6.04 18.90
CA ASP A 236 15.04 6.04 18.06
C ASP A 236 16.22 5.94 19.05
N PRO A 237 17.32 5.22 18.74
CA PRO A 237 17.88 4.99 17.40
C PRO A 237 17.43 3.69 16.72
N PHE A 238 17.55 3.67 15.39
CA PHE A 238 17.41 2.46 14.58
C PHE A 238 18.67 1.60 14.66
N SER A 239 18.51 0.27 14.60
CA SER A 239 19.63 -0.67 14.67
C SER A 239 19.33 -1.95 13.90
N PHE A 240 20.39 -2.50 13.31
CA PHE A 240 20.40 -3.86 12.82
C PHE A 240 20.72 -4.81 13.97
N HIS A 241 19.96 -5.89 14.12
CA HIS A 241 20.07 -6.85 15.21
C HIS A 241 20.33 -8.27 14.68
N CYS A 242 21.25 -8.98 15.31
CA CYS A 242 21.36 -10.43 15.28
C CYS A 242 21.34 -10.99 16.72
N GLU A 243 21.40 -12.31 16.88
CA GLU A 243 21.25 -13.00 18.18
C GLU A 243 22.16 -12.43 19.29
N ASP A 244 23.42 -12.10 18.97
CA ASP A 244 24.43 -11.66 19.95
C ASP A 244 25.06 -10.28 19.63
N SER A 245 24.59 -9.59 18.60
CA SER A 245 25.23 -8.35 18.11
C SER A 245 24.21 -7.38 17.54
N SER A 246 24.54 -6.09 17.61
CA SER A 246 23.75 -5.03 16.98
C SER A 246 24.64 -3.87 16.58
N PHE A 247 24.24 -3.15 15.54
CA PHE A 247 24.88 -1.89 15.17
C PHE A 247 23.86 -0.85 14.70
N PRO A 248 24.06 0.44 15.02
CA PRO A 248 23.13 1.49 14.66
C PRO A 248 23.21 1.84 13.18
N TYR A 249 22.12 2.40 12.66
CA TYR A 249 22.08 3.07 11.36
C TYR A 249 21.17 4.29 11.45
N SER A 250 21.32 5.24 10.53
CA SER A 250 20.41 6.38 10.39
C SER A 250 19.39 6.11 9.28
N LEU A 251 18.14 6.48 9.54
CA LEU A 251 17.06 6.47 8.56
C LEU A 251 16.95 7.88 7.95
N ALA A 252 16.77 7.96 6.64
CA ALA A 252 16.43 9.19 5.93
C ALA A 252 15.13 8.98 5.15
N PHE A 253 14.36 10.07 5.05
CA PHE A 253 13.18 10.15 4.20
C PHE A 253 13.46 11.15 3.08
N ASP A 254 13.24 10.70 1.85
CA ASP A 254 13.40 11.49 0.64
C ASP A 254 12.04 11.70 -0.01
N SER A 255 11.51 12.92 0.08
CA SER A 255 10.23 13.29 -0.52
C SER A 255 10.34 13.68 -2.01
N GLY A 256 11.48 13.41 -2.65
CA GLY A 256 11.80 13.85 -4.01
C GLY A 256 12.36 15.27 -4.08
N GLU A 257 11.82 16.19 -3.29
CA GLU A 257 12.34 17.56 -3.19
C GLU A 257 13.48 17.71 -2.17
N ASN A 258 13.37 16.99 -1.05
CA ASN A 258 14.31 17.07 0.06
C ASN A 258 14.60 15.69 0.63
N ILE A 259 15.89 15.46 0.93
CA ILE A 259 16.34 14.27 1.67
C ILE A 259 16.72 14.73 3.06
N VAL A 260 16.01 14.22 4.08
CA VAL A 260 16.27 14.57 5.47
C VAL A 260 16.46 13.31 6.31
N GLU A 261 17.41 13.38 7.25
CA GLU A 261 17.51 12.38 8.31
C GLU A 261 16.23 12.40 9.15
N VAL A 262 15.73 11.22 9.51
CA VAL A 262 14.59 11.04 10.40
C VAL A 262 15.11 11.12 11.83
N THR A 263 14.60 12.10 12.56
CA THR A 263 14.94 12.35 13.98
C THR A 263 13.74 12.05 14.91
N PRO A 264 13.99 11.85 16.21
CA PRO A 264 12.93 11.51 17.16
C PRO A 264 11.79 12.52 17.16
N GLY A 265 10.57 12.03 16.94
CA GLY A 265 9.36 12.86 16.91
C GLY A 265 9.20 13.71 15.65
N GLN A 266 10.08 13.56 14.66
CA GLN A 266 9.93 14.21 13.38
C GLN A 266 8.73 13.65 12.62
N THR A 267 7.91 14.56 12.11
CA THR A 267 6.72 14.23 11.33
C THR A 267 6.80 14.82 9.93
N PHE A 268 6.28 14.09 8.97
CA PHE A 268 6.16 14.48 7.58
C PHE A 268 4.69 14.70 7.26
N ALA A 269 4.31 15.95 6.99
CA ALA A 269 2.93 16.31 6.68
C ALA A 269 2.61 16.00 5.22
N THR A 270 1.37 15.59 4.96
CA THR A 270 0.85 15.47 3.59
C THR A 270 0.62 16.85 2.98
N GLU A 271 0.89 16.97 1.69
CA GLU A 271 0.62 18.17 0.90
C GLU A 271 -0.61 17.97 0.01
N ILE A 272 -1.16 19.07 -0.51
CA ILE A 272 -2.26 18.98 -1.49
C ILE A 272 -1.64 19.05 -2.88
N GLU A 273 -1.80 17.97 -3.64
CA GLU A 273 -1.37 17.92 -5.02
C GLU A 273 -2.52 17.58 -5.96
N GLU A 274 -2.38 18.05 -7.19
CA GLU A 274 -3.30 17.74 -8.27
C GLU A 274 -2.89 16.39 -8.89
N ILE A 275 -3.60 15.32 -8.55
CA ILE A 275 -3.30 13.97 -9.04
C ILE A 275 -4.18 13.64 -10.23
N GLN A 276 -3.54 13.25 -11.33
CA GLN A 276 -4.22 12.71 -12.50
C GLN A 276 -4.33 11.18 -12.39
N SER A 277 -5.56 10.68 -12.52
CA SER A 277 -5.83 9.25 -12.63
C SER A 277 -5.07 8.65 -13.83
N PRO A 278 -4.20 7.65 -13.64
CA PRO A 278 -3.41 7.05 -14.72
C PRO A 278 -4.25 6.24 -15.73
N ILE A 279 -5.57 6.11 -15.49
CA ILE A 279 -6.49 5.24 -16.24
C ILE A 279 -7.50 6.03 -17.06
N ASP A 280 -8.12 7.05 -16.46
CA ASP A 280 -9.18 7.84 -17.11
C ASP A 280 -8.83 9.33 -17.24
N SER A 281 -7.59 9.70 -16.90
CA SER A 281 -7.06 11.06 -17.04
C SER A 281 -7.82 12.12 -16.24
N THR A 282 -8.75 11.72 -15.37
CA THR A 282 -9.49 12.63 -14.49
C THR A 282 -8.55 13.15 -13.42
N THR A 283 -8.69 14.43 -13.11
CA THR A 283 -7.81 15.12 -12.18
C THR A 283 -8.55 15.47 -10.89
N SER A 284 -7.89 15.29 -9.75
CA SER A 284 -8.44 15.64 -8.44
C SER A 284 -7.35 16.11 -7.47
N ASN A 285 -7.67 17.12 -6.66
CA ASN A 285 -6.82 17.52 -5.54
C ASN A 285 -6.89 16.47 -4.43
N MET A 286 -5.73 15.97 -4.03
CA MET A 286 -5.60 14.92 -3.03
C MET A 286 -4.56 15.35 -2.00
N HIS A 287 -4.78 14.98 -0.74
CA HIS A 287 -3.71 14.95 0.25
C HIS A 287 -2.78 13.79 -0.07
N VAL A 288 -1.51 14.10 -0.33
CA VAL A 288 -0.51 13.12 -0.73
C VAL A 288 0.76 13.24 0.10
N LEU A 289 1.44 12.13 0.25
CA LEU A 289 2.84 12.07 0.63
C LEU A 289 3.43 10.84 -0.06
N GLU A 290 4.47 11.04 -0.86
CA GLU A 290 5.23 9.96 -1.47
C GLU A 290 6.71 10.20 -1.16
N GLY A 291 7.43 9.14 -0.80
CA GLY A 291 8.87 9.27 -0.61
C GLY A 291 9.59 7.96 -0.33
N ASP A 292 10.90 8.02 -0.53
CA ASP A 292 11.80 6.90 -0.36
C ASP A 292 12.29 6.82 1.09
N LEU A 293 12.22 5.62 1.67
CA LEU A 293 12.93 5.28 2.88
C LEU A 293 14.35 4.84 2.52
N LYS A 294 15.33 5.52 3.09
CA LYS A 294 16.75 5.27 2.83
C LYS A 294 17.53 5.03 4.12
N VAL A 295 18.49 4.11 4.10
CA VAL A 295 19.34 3.79 5.26
C VAL A 295 20.80 4.10 4.95
N TYR A 296 21.53 4.59 5.95
CA TYR A 296 22.96 4.85 5.84
C TYR A 296 23.67 4.69 7.19
N LEU A 297 25.00 4.62 7.14
CA LEU A 297 25.86 4.42 8.30
C LEU A 297 26.68 5.69 8.51
N PRO A 298 26.23 6.64 9.38
CA PRO A 298 26.97 7.88 9.59
C PRO A 298 28.39 7.62 10.08
N ASP A 299 28.55 6.59 10.92
CA ASP A 299 29.83 6.09 11.39
C ASP A 299 30.16 4.73 10.75
N GLN A 300 31.43 4.52 10.42
CA GLN A 300 31.89 3.23 9.91
C GLN A 300 31.79 2.16 10.99
N VAL A 301 31.02 1.11 10.71
CA VAL A 301 30.85 -0.06 11.59
C VAL A 301 31.49 -1.29 10.96
N ARG A 302 31.95 -2.22 11.80
CA ARG A 302 32.50 -3.53 11.38
C ARG A 302 31.72 -4.63 12.08
N PRO A 303 30.50 -4.94 11.61
CA PRO A 303 29.67 -5.95 12.26
C PRO A 303 30.35 -7.32 12.20
N ALA A 304 30.12 -8.14 13.22
CA ALA A 304 30.50 -9.54 13.19
C ALA A 304 29.73 -10.26 12.06
N SER A 305 30.31 -11.33 11.52
CA SER A 305 29.64 -12.14 10.50
C SER A 305 28.33 -12.72 11.04
N GLY A 306 27.25 -12.55 10.29
CA GLY A 306 25.92 -13.01 10.65
C GLY A 306 24.85 -12.36 9.79
N GLU A 307 23.62 -12.84 9.92
CA GLU A 307 22.44 -12.21 9.33
C GLU A 307 21.85 -11.24 10.35
N TYR A 308 21.62 -10.00 9.92
CA TYR A 308 21.01 -8.97 10.74
C TYR A 308 19.68 -8.56 10.16
N SER A 309 18.75 -8.19 11.04
CA SER A 309 17.44 -7.67 10.66
C SER A 309 17.17 -6.34 11.36
N SER A 310 16.34 -5.51 10.74
CA SER A 310 15.78 -4.31 11.36
C SER A 310 14.32 -4.19 10.96
N THR A 311 13.51 -3.60 11.84
CA THR A 311 12.11 -3.26 11.56
C THR A 311 11.93 -1.76 11.70
N ILE A 312 11.37 -1.13 10.67
CA ILE A 312 10.99 0.29 10.68
C ILE A 312 9.47 0.34 10.78
N TYR A 313 8.96 0.96 11.84
CA TYR A 313 7.54 1.16 12.04
C TYR A 313 7.12 2.50 11.44
N CYS A 314 6.07 2.49 10.63
CA CYS A 314 5.50 3.69 10.01
C CYS A 314 4.13 3.97 10.64
N PHE A 315 3.93 5.20 11.10
CA PHE A 315 2.72 5.61 11.78
C PHE A 315 2.04 6.75 11.05
N VAL A 316 0.73 6.64 10.87
CA VAL A 316 -0.11 7.65 10.23
C VAL A 316 -0.98 8.31 11.30
N THR A 317 -0.87 9.63 11.43
CA THR A 317 -1.68 10.44 12.34
C THR A 317 -2.58 11.39 11.54
N PRO A 318 -3.83 10.99 11.27
CA PRO A 318 -4.80 11.84 10.56
C PRO A 318 -5.06 13.16 11.28
N GLN A 319 -5.36 14.22 10.52
CA GLN A 319 -5.66 15.58 11.00
C GLN A 319 -7.12 15.97 10.72
#